data_AF-A0A952CZU6-F1
#
_entry.id   AF-A0A952CZU6-F1
#
_cell.length_a   1.000
_cell.length_b   1.000
_cell.length_c   1.000
_cell.angle_alpha   90.00
_cell.angle_beta   90.00
_cell.angle_gamma   90.00
#
_symmetry.space_group_name_H-M   'P 1'
#
loop_
_entity.id
_entity.type
_entity.pdbx_description
1 polymer ?
#
loop_
_entity_poly.entity_id
_entity_poly.type
_entity_poly.pdbx_seq_one_letter_code
_entity_poly.pdbx_strand_id
1 'polypeptide(L)'
;MSRFPAFLAATLVAALAAPALADRVPLAQQTAITDGLIATAIAYEIGERCDTIDARTLRGLAFLGSLRQQAQRMGYSAREIEQFMNDRTEKTRLEALAWQRFAELGGHRDESASFCAVGRAQMAAGSQIGQLLR
;
A
#
# COMPACT_ATOMS: atom_id res chain seq x y z
N MET A 1 5.84 -47.01 63.07
CA MET A 1 6.64 -47.61 61.96
C MET A 1 5.61 -48.20 61.01
N SER A 2 5.39 -47.73 59.79
CA SER A 2 6.36 -47.47 58.74
C SER A 2 5.89 -46.39 57.76
N ARG A 3 6.89 -45.71 57.18
CA ARG A 3 6.83 -44.60 56.25
C ARG A 3 6.44 -45.08 54.85
N PHE A 4 5.48 -44.43 54.19
CA PHE A 4 5.29 -44.55 52.74
C PHE A 4 5.87 -43.29 52.06
N PRO A 5 6.81 -43.43 51.10
CA PRO A 5 7.48 -42.30 50.49
C PRO A 5 6.61 -41.68 49.39
N ALA A 6 6.65 -40.36 49.34
CA ALA A 6 6.11 -39.54 48.28
C ALA A 6 6.85 -39.81 46.96
N PHE A 7 6.12 -40.15 45.90
CA PHE A 7 6.58 -40.01 44.52
C PHE A 7 5.70 -38.97 43.83
N LEU A 8 6.15 -37.71 43.91
CA LEU A 8 5.64 -36.60 43.10
C LEU A 8 6.20 -36.75 41.68
N ALA A 9 5.37 -37.24 40.75
CA ALA A 9 5.64 -37.16 39.33
C ALA A 9 5.35 -35.73 38.85
N ALA A 10 6.39 -34.93 38.68
CA ALA A 10 6.30 -33.59 38.08
C ALA A 10 6.21 -33.72 36.55
N THR A 11 4.99 -33.63 36.00
CA THR A 11 4.74 -33.50 34.56
C THR A 11 5.17 -32.11 34.11
N LEU A 12 6.29 -32.05 33.39
CA LEU A 12 6.80 -30.85 32.73
C LEU A 12 5.87 -30.52 31.54
N VAL A 13 4.91 -29.62 31.76
CA VAL A 13 4.09 -29.06 30.67
C VAL A 13 4.97 -28.14 29.85
N ALA A 14 5.44 -28.62 28.69
CA ALA A 14 6.07 -27.79 27.68
C ALA A 14 5.00 -26.84 27.12
N ALA A 15 4.95 -25.63 27.68
CA ALA A 15 4.18 -24.53 27.10
C ALA A 15 4.78 -24.22 25.72
N LEU A 16 4.10 -24.67 24.67
CA LEU A 16 4.32 -24.21 23.31
C LEU A 16 4.06 -22.70 23.31
N ALA A 17 5.15 -21.91 23.36
CA ALA A 17 5.08 -20.50 23.05
C ALA A 17 4.65 -20.38 21.59
N ALA A 18 3.35 -20.14 21.37
CA ALA A 18 2.89 -19.64 20.07
C ALA A 18 3.72 -18.38 19.76
N PRO A 19 4.28 -18.24 18.54
CA PRO A 19 4.87 -16.98 18.17
C PRO A 19 3.75 -15.95 18.26
N ALA A 20 3.90 -14.98 19.16
CA ALA A 20 3.05 -13.81 19.16
C ALA A 20 3.11 -13.25 17.73
N LEU A 21 1.98 -13.27 17.02
CA LEU A 21 1.83 -12.53 15.77
C LEU A 21 1.98 -11.07 16.17
N ALA A 22 3.21 -10.59 16.07
CA ALA A 22 3.62 -9.26 16.50
C ALA A 22 2.74 -8.20 15.85
N ASP A 23 2.45 -7.16 16.65
CA ASP A 23 1.76 -5.89 16.40
C ASP A 23 2.26 -5.14 15.14
N ARG A 24 2.17 -5.75 13.96
CA ARG A 24 2.54 -5.11 12.70
C ARG A 24 1.37 -4.29 12.20
N VAL A 25 1.66 -3.03 11.92
CA VAL A 25 0.74 -2.09 11.29
C VAL A 25 0.14 -2.75 10.03
N PRO A 26 -1.18 -2.78 9.84
CA PRO A 26 -1.79 -3.32 8.62
C PRO A 26 -1.29 -2.59 7.36
N LEU A 27 -1.20 -3.27 6.21
CA LEU A 27 -0.79 -2.64 4.94
C LEU A 27 -1.59 -1.37 4.60
N ALA A 28 -2.89 -1.34 4.95
CA ALA A 28 -3.76 -0.17 4.78
C ALA A 28 -3.30 1.09 5.54
N GLN A 29 -2.53 0.90 6.61
CA GLN A 29 -2.00 1.96 7.46
C GLN A 29 -0.52 2.29 7.14
N GLN A 30 0.10 1.56 6.20
CA GLN A 30 1.47 1.82 5.75
C GLN A 30 1.49 2.95 4.71
N THR A 31 1.64 4.19 5.18
CA THR A 31 1.63 5.40 4.35
C THR A 31 2.58 5.34 3.16
N ALA A 32 3.80 4.82 3.35
CA ALA A 32 4.77 4.67 2.24
C ALA A 32 4.25 3.80 1.08
N ILE A 33 3.44 2.77 1.37
CA ILE A 33 2.84 1.91 0.36
C ILE A 33 1.60 2.58 -0.22
N THR A 34 0.69 3.06 0.63
CA THR A 34 -0.59 3.63 0.19
C THR A 34 -0.41 4.94 -0.57
N ASP A 35 0.51 5.81 -0.18
CA ASP A 35 0.84 7.03 -0.92
C ASP A 35 1.44 6.72 -2.29
N GLY A 36 2.25 5.67 -2.41
CA GLY A 36 2.78 5.21 -3.69
C GLY A 36 1.69 4.68 -4.62
N LEU A 37 0.74 3.90 -4.09
CA LEU A 37 -0.43 3.43 -4.84
C LEU A 37 -1.30 4.59 -5.31
N ILE A 38 -1.56 5.55 -4.42
CA ILE A 38 -2.33 6.76 -4.74
C ILE A 38 -1.63 7.59 -5.83
N ALA A 39 -0.32 7.82 -5.72
CA ALA A 39 0.43 8.55 -6.73
C ALA A 39 0.38 7.86 -8.10
N THR A 40 0.44 6.52 -8.12
CA THR A 40 0.31 5.74 -9.35
C THR A 40 -1.09 5.85 -9.94
N ALA A 41 -2.13 5.77 -9.12
CA ALA A 41 -3.52 5.92 -9.55
C ALA A 41 -3.79 7.30 -10.16
N ILE A 42 -3.31 8.37 -9.51
CA ILE A 42 -3.44 9.74 -10.04
C ILE A 42 -2.70 9.89 -11.37
N ALA A 43 -1.46 9.39 -11.47
CA ALA A 43 -0.70 9.46 -12.72
C ALA A 43 -1.39 8.69 -13.86
N TYR A 44 -1.99 7.53 -13.56
CA TYR A 44 -2.77 6.76 -14.52
C TYR A 44 -3.98 7.56 -15.00
N GLU A 45 -4.81 8.08 -14.09
CA GLU A 45 -6.02 8.83 -14.47
C GLU A 45 -5.68 10.11 -15.26
N ILE A 46 -4.57 10.78 -14.94
CA ILE A 46 -4.07 11.92 -15.75
C ILE A 46 -3.77 11.47 -17.18
N GLY A 47 -3.10 10.33 -17.36
CA GLY A 47 -2.82 9.78 -18.68
C GLY A 47 -4.07 9.37 -19.47
N GLU A 48 -5.14 8.97 -18.78
CA GLU A 48 -6.41 8.60 -19.43
C GLU A 48 -7.27 9.82 -19.80
N ARG A 49 -7.13 10.94 -19.06
CA ARG A 49 -8.00 12.11 -19.18
C ARG A 49 -7.37 13.30 -19.88
N CYS A 50 -6.04 13.40 -19.87
CA CYS A 50 -5.31 14.47 -20.52
C CYS A 50 -4.95 14.08 -21.96
N ASP A 51 -5.27 14.95 -22.90
CA ASP A 51 -5.00 14.76 -24.33
C ASP A 51 -3.52 14.95 -24.73
N THR A 52 -2.72 15.53 -23.83
CA THR A 52 -1.35 15.97 -24.11
C THR A 52 -0.31 15.37 -23.17
N ILE A 53 -0.71 14.52 -22.21
CA ILE A 53 0.18 13.87 -21.24
C ILE A 53 -0.17 12.39 -21.18
N ASP A 54 0.83 11.53 -21.33
CA ASP A 54 0.66 10.09 -21.21
C ASP A 54 1.20 9.58 -19.87
N ALA A 55 0.56 8.53 -19.34
CA ALA A 55 1.16 7.73 -18.29
C ALA A 55 2.34 6.91 -18.85
N ARG A 56 3.45 6.88 -18.11
CA ARG A 56 4.60 6.00 -18.38
C ARG A 56 4.30 4.60 -17.87
N THR A 57 3.43 3.86 -18.56
CA THR A 57 2.90 2.55 -18.09
C THR A 57 3.98 1.58 -17.62
N LEU A 58 5.06 1.40 -18.38
CA LEU A 58 6.18 0.52 -17.98
C LEU A 58 6.85 0.97 -16.68
N ARG A 59 7.00 2.29 -16.48
CA ARG A 59 7.58 2.86 -15.27
C ARG A 59 6.61 2.74 -14.08
N GLY A 60 5.32 2.92 -14.31
CA GLY A 60 4.27 2.68 -13.33
C GLY A 60 4.26 1.24 -12.83
N LEU A 61 4.29 0.26 -13.75
CA LEU A 61 4.37 -1.16 -13.40
C LEU A 61 5.65 -1.48 -12.61
N ALA A 62 6.80 -0.95 -13.02
CA ALA A 62 8.05 -1.11 -12.28
C ALA A 62 7.96 -0.51 -10.86
N PHE A 63 7.34 0.66 -10.72
CA PHE A 63 7.15 1.31 -9.42
C PHE A 63 6.21 0.51 -8.51
N LEU A 64 5.07 0.00 -9.01
CA LEU A 64 4.20 -0.92 -8.28
C LEU A 64 4.95 -2.18 -7.82
N GLY A 65 5.82 -2.73 -8.68
CA GLY A 65 6.72 -3.83 -8.31
C GLY A 65 7.67 -3.46 -7.15
N SER A 66 8.18 -2.23 -7.14
CA SER A 66 9.04 -1.74 -6.04
C SER A 66 8.29 -1.59 -4.72
N LEU A 67 7.01 -1.16 -4.75
CA LEU A 67 6.14 -1.09 -3.57
C LEU A 67 5.87 -2.49 -3.00
N ARG A 68 5.60 -3.48 -3.87
CA ARG A 68 5.46 -4.88 -3.47
C ARG A 68 6.72 -5.39 -2.78
N GLN A 69 7.90 -5.14 -3.36
CA GLN A 69 9.17 -5.53 -2.74
C GLN A 69 9.40 -4.81 -1.42
N GLN A 70 9.02 -3.53 -1.30
CA GLN A 70 9.11 -2.79 -0.06
C GLN A 70 8.23 -3.40 1.04
N ALA A 71 6.98 -3.75 0.72
CA ALA A 71 6.11 -4.46 1.64
C ALA A 71 6.72 -5.81 2.07
N GLN A 72 7.31 -6.56 1.15
CA GLN A 72 8.01 -7.80 1.50
C GLN A 72 9.19 -7.58 2.46
N ARG A 73 9.98 -6.50 2.26
CA ARG A 73 11.06 -6.11 3.18
C ARG A 73 10.55 -5.69 4.56
N MET A 74 9.32 -5.18 4.66
CA MET A 74 8.62 -4.92 5.93
C MET A 74 8.06 -6.20 6.57
N GLY A 75 8.23 -7.35 5.90
CA GLY A 75 7.86 -8.68 6.39
C GLY A 75 6.45 -9.13 6.02
N TYR A 76 5.72 -8.40 5.18
CA TYR A 76 4.43 -8.87 4.67
C TYR A 76 4.63 -9.99 3.65
N SER A 77 3.89 -11.07 3.82
CA SER A 77 3.88 -12.19 2.88
C SER A 77 3.23 -11.81 1.55
N ALA A 78 3.55 -12.57 0.50
CA ALA A 78 2.91 -12.41 -0.80
C ALA A 78 1.37 -12.54 -0.72
N ARG A 79 0.87 -13.43 0.15
CA ARG A 79 -0.55 -13.65 0.39
C ARG A 79 -1.20 -12.45 1.08
N GLU A 80 -0.59 -11.86 2.09
CA GLU A 80 -1.11 -10.67 2.76
C GLU A 80 -1.20 -9.48 1.78
N ILE A 81 -0.17 -9.30 0.95
CA ILE A 81 -0.17 -8.26 -0.10
C ILE A 81 -1.29 -8.51 -1.12
N GLU A 82 -1.47 -9.76 -1.56
CA GLU A 82 -2.53 -10.09 -2.51
C GLU A 82 -3.93 -9.92 -1.91
N GLN A 83 -4.13 -10.31 -0.64
CA GLN A 83 -5.38 -10.07 0.08
C GLN A 83 -5.68 -8.58 0.18
N PHE A 84 -4.68 -7.76 0.53
CA PHE A 84 -4.79 -6.31 0.56
C PHE A 84 -5.17 -5.73 -0.82
N MET A 85 -4.47 -6.15 -1.88
CA MET A 85 -4.75 -5.69 -3.25
C MET A 85 -6.09 -6.19 -3.82
N ASN A 86 -6.72 -7.19 -3.20
CA ASN A 86 -8.01 -7.74 -3.63
C ASN A 86 -9.19 -7.29 -2.75
N ASP A 87 -8.92 -6.64 -1.62
CA ASP A 87 -9.96 -6.12 -0.73
C ASP A 87 -10.69 -4.94 -1.38
N ARG A 88 -11.99 -5.11 -1.62
CA ARG A 88 -12.84 -4.07 -2.23
C ARG A 88 -13.01 -2.86 -1.34
N THR A 89 -13.06 -3.05 -0.02
CA THR A 89 -13.17 -1.95 0.96
C THR A 89 -11.95 -1.06 0.86
N GLU A 90 -10.78 -1.68 0.78
CA GLU A 90 -9.52 -0.97 0.70
C GLU A 90 -9.32 -0.27 -0.64
N LYS A 91 -9.74 -0.89 -1.75
CA LYS A 91 -9.78 -0.23 -3.06
C LYS A 91 -10.62 1.03 -3.04
N THR A 92 -11.86 0.94 -2.55
CA THR A 92 -12.75 2.10 -2.44
C THR A 92 -12.13 3.20 -1.57
N ARG A 93 -11.48 2.83 -0.47
CA ARG A 93 -10.79 3.78 0.41
C ARG A 93 -9.63 4.47 -0.30
N LEU A 94 -8.77 3.72 -0.97
CA LEU A 94 -7.62 4.26 -1.71
C LEU A 94 -8.06 5.13 -2.89
N GLU A 95 -9.13 4.76 -3.60
CA GLU A 95 -9.74 5.58 -4.64
C GLU A 95 -10.23 6.91 -4.06
N ALA A 96 -10.98 6.88 -2.95
CA ALA A 96 -11.45 8.10 -2.29
C ALA A 96 -10.29 9.03 -1.89
N LEU A 97 -9.21 8.46 -1.34
CA LEU A 97 -8.00 9.20 -0.98
C LEU A 97 -7.27 9.75 -2.21
N ALA A 98 -7.19 9.00 -3.30
CA ALA A 98 -6.59 9.47 -4.54
C ALA A 98 -7.35 10.68 -5.10
N TRP A 99 -8.67 10.65 -5.04
CA TRP A 99 -9.50 11.77 -5.47
C TRP A 99 -9.45 12.98 -4.55
N GLN A 100 -9.40 12.76 -3.23
CA GLN A 100 -9.14 13.83 -2.29
C GLN A 100 -7.80 14.51 -2.59
N ARG A 101 -6.73 13.71 -2.75
CA ARG A 101 -5.40 14.24 -3.06
C ARG A 101 -5.36 14.93 -4.43
N PHE A 102 -6.06 14.39 -5.43
CA PHE A 102 -6.18 15.05 -6.73
C PHE A 102 -6.85 16.43 -6.61
N ALA A 103 -7.91 16.54 -5.79
CA ALA A 103 -8.57 17.81 -5.51
C ALA A 103 -7.66 18.80 -4.76
N GLU A 104 -6.89 18.32 -3.77
CA GLU A 104 -5.88 19.13 -3.07
C GLU A 104 -4.80 19.67 -4.01
N LEU A 105 -4.52 18.97 -5.11
CA LEU A 105 -3.60 19.41 -6.17
C LEU A 105 -4.24 20.40 -7.17
N GLY A 106 -5.53 20.74 -7.01
CA GLY A 106 -6.28 21.61 -7.91
C GLY A 106 -7.01 20.86 -9.05
N GLY A 107 -7.15 19.55 -8.93
CA GLY A 107 -7.87 18.71 -9.89
C GLY A 107 -9.39 18.69 -9.64
N HIS A 108 -10.16 18.65 -10.72
CA HIS A 108 -11.61 18.53 -10.71
C HIS A 108 -12.04 17.35 -11.58
N ARG A 109 -12.80 16.41 -10.98
CA ARG A 109 -13.21 15.15 -11.62
C ARG A 109 -13.92 15.35 -12.96
N ASP A 110 -14.70 16.41 -13.07
CA ASP A 110 -15.55 16.69 -14.24
C ASP A 110 -14.90 17.67 -15.22
N GLU A 111 -13.65 18.07 -14.99
CA GLU A 111 -12.94 19.04 -15.82
C GLU A 111 -11.64 18.44 -16.37
N SER A 112 -11.66 17.95 -17.60
CA SER A 112 -10.48 17.35 -18.25
C SER A 112 -9.26 18.27 -18.28
N ALA A 113 -9.47 19.58 -18.42
CA ALA A 113 -8.38 20.57 -18.39
C ALA A 113 -7.61 20.58 -17.07
N SER A 114 -8.28 20.28 -15.96
CA SER A 114 -7.66 20.20 -14.63
C SER A 114 -6.65 19.04 -14.53
N PHE A 115 -6.91 17.89 -15.17
CA PHE A 115 -5.98 16.76 -15.21
C PHE A 115 -4.67 17.14 -15.88
N CYS A 116 -4.74 17.83 -17.01
CA CYS A 116 -3.55 18.32 -17.70
C CYS A 116 -2.80 19.38 -16.88
N ALA A 117 -3.51 20.28 -16.19
CA ALA A 117 -2.89 21.29 -15.33
C ALA A 117 -2.14 20.65 -14.16
N VAL A 118 -2.79 19.72 -13.45
CA VAL A 118 -2.18 18.94 -12.38
C VAL A 118 -0.98 18.15 -12.91
N GLY A 119 -1.13 17.46 -14.04
CA GLY A 119 -0.06 16.68 -14.66
C GLY A 119 1.19 17.51 -14.92
N ARG A 120 1.05 18.66 -15.59
CA ARG A 120 2.17 19.58 -15.84
C ARG A 120 2.82 20.08 -14.55
N ALA A 121 2.01 20.45 -13.56
CA ALA A 121 2.53 20.91 -12.27
C ALA A 121 3.33 19.81 -11.55
N GLN A 122 2.83 18.57 -11.54
CA GLN A 122 3.50 17.44 -10.93
C GLN A 122 4.80 17.06 -11.67
N MET A 123 4.79 17.10 -13.01
CA MET A 123 5.99 16.90 -13.83
C MET A 123 7.06 17.96 -13.54
N ALA A 124 6.67 19.23 -13.47
CA ALA A 124 7.58 20.33 -13.14
C ALA A 124 8.14 20.22 -11.71
N ALA A 125 7.33 19.76 -10.76
CA ALA A 125 7.76 19.53 -9.37
C ALA A 125 8.65 18.31 -9.20
N GLY A 126 8.80 17.45 -10.21
CA GLY A 126 9.54 16.19 -10.10
C GLY A 126 8.94 15.21 -9.08
N SER A 127 7.65 15.34 -8.78
CA SER A 127 6.97 14.51 -7.79
C SER A 127 6.87 13.06 -8.25
N GLN A 128 6.50 12.15 -7.34
CA GLN A 128 6.25 10.75 -7.72
C GLN A 128 5.18 10.62 -8.82
N ILE A 129 4.12 11.46 -8.80
CA ILE A 129 3.11 11.52 -9.86
C ILE A 129 3.77 11.97 -11.17
N GLY A 130 4.51 13.09 -11.14
CA GLY A 130 5.16 13.64 -12.33
C GLY A 130 6.20 12.73 -12.96
N GLN A 131 6.94 11.98 -12.15
CA GLN A 131 7.92 11.00 -12.63
C GLN A 131 7.29 9.83 -13.40
N LEU A 132 5.98 9.62 -13.22
CA LEU A 132 5.19 8.60 -13.90
C LEU A 132 4.47 9.15 -15.15
N LEU A 133 4.69 10.41 -15.53
CA LEU A 133 4.05 11.07 -16.68
C LEU A 133 5.09 11.45 -17.74
N ARG A 134 4.67 11.55 -19.01
CA ARG A 134 5.49 12.05 -20.12
C ARG A 134 4.71 12.93 -21.08
#